data_AF-A0A6M4PFH3-F1
#
_entry.id   AF-A0A6M4PFH3-F1
#
_cell.length_a   1.000
_cell.length_b   1.000
_cell.length_c   1.000
_cell.angle_alpha   90.00
_cell.angle_beta   90.00
_cell.angle_gamma   90.00
#
_symmetry.space_group_name_H-M   'P 1'
#
loop_
_entity.id
_entity.type
_entity.pdbx_description
1 polymer ?
#
loop_
_entity_poly.entity_id
_entity_poly.type
_entity_poly.pdbx_seq_one_letter_code
_entity_poly.pdbx_strand_id
1 'polypeptide(L)'
;MASRGERRRQRLAFRSPVRVLTSKPVTSDDFITNGESLAYDTYLLPWVREEVVHPHPDSPFTAALRTGRSYLEPMLDTHSGPWVDHDAVRARKVRDSGVHSLMVVPIRARRCVLGLALFGRSTEQTPFQDDDLLLAEELVTRAALCLDNALQYARERTAALTLQRDLLPHRVEGGAAVEVASRYVPADMDHGVGGDWFDVIELSGARVALVVGDVVGHGINAAATMGRLRTAVRTLADLDLPPDELLTHLDDTVRRLNDEDADDPDRVPAIVGATCLYAVYDPVSRRCTLARAGHPPPLVVDSQGAVTVPDLPAGAPLGLGLGLVPFESVELELPEGSVLALYSDGLVESRGEDIDVGLRRLGAALARPGAALEDLCSRAMEALSAQAPADDVTLLLARTRALPPAQVASWDLPDELVTVPMARRLAACQLHEWGLEPLVAVVESLVSELVTNAIRHGDGPIRLRLIRHRVLTCEVSDTSTGRPRTRHPGDLDEHGRGLHLVGRLSRRCGSRSVTDGKVVWAEQDLPSPAGAR
;
A
#
# COMPACT_ATOMS: atom_id res chain seq x y z
N MET A 1 8.59 -21.02 -38.64
CA MET A 1 9.08 -19.63 -38.46
C MET A 1 9.42 -19.27 -37.01
N ALA A 2 8.94 -20.00 -35.99
CA ALA A 2 9.26 -19.76 -34.57
C ALA A 2 10.76 -19.89 -34.19
N SER A 3 11.51 -20.82 -34.80
CA SER A 3 12.93 -21.03 -34.43
C SER A 3 13.91 -19.95 -34.92
N ARG A 4 13.50 -19.09 -35.87
CA ARG A 4 14.31 -17.94 -36.32
C ARG A 4 14.18 -16.74 -35.39
N GLY A 5 13.03 -16.57 -34.72
CA GLY A 5 12.83 -15.48 -33.74
C GLY A 5 13.62 -15.70 -32.45
N GLU A 6 13.71 -16.96 -32.00
CA GLU A 6 14.41 -17.36 -30.77
C GLU A 6 15.94 -17.28 -30.91
N ARG A 7 16.47 -17.68 -32.08
CA ARG A 7 17.89 -17.47 -32.44
C ARG A 7 18.25 -15.99 -32.60
N ARG A 8 17.30 -15.13 -32.98
CA ARG A 8 17.51 -13.68 -33.12
C ARG A 8 17.49 -12.96 -31.76
N ARG A 9 16.67 -13.42 -30.80
CA ARG A 9 16.73 -12.96 -29.39
C ARG A 9 18.02 -13.40 -28.70
N GLN A 10 18.51 -14.62 -28.92
CA GLN A 10 19.82 -15.06 -28.39
C GLN A 10 21.02 -14.30 -28.99
N ARG A 11 20.96 -13.89 -30.26
CA ARG A 11 22.04 -13.11 -30.91
C ARG A 11 22.12 -11.66 -30.41
N LEU A 12 21.06 -11.08 -29.85
CA LEU A 12 21.07 -9.71 -29.32
C LEU A 12 21.43 -9.63 -27.82
N ALA A 13 21.41 -10.74 -27.07
CA ALA A 13 21.58 -10.72 -25.61
C ALA A 13 23.03 -10.52 -25.12
N PHE A 14 24.05 -10.85 -25.93
CA PHE A 14 25.44 -10.94 -25.46
C PHE A 14 26.34 -9.74 -25.76
N ARG A 15 25.77 -8.57 -26.13
CA ARG A 15 26.49 -7.28 -26.07
C ARG A 15 26.38 -6.61 -24.70
N SER A 16 25.73 -7.27 -23.75
CA SER A 16 25.47 -6.71 -22.41
C SER A 16 26.75 -6.73 -21.57
N PRO A 17 27.07 -5.64 -20.83
CA PRO A 17 28.17 -5.63 -19.87
C PRO A 17 28.07 -6.77 -18.85
N VAL A 18 29.21 -7.35 -18.46
CA VAL A 18 29.31 -8.31 -17.34
C VAL A 18 29.93 -7.59 -16.16
N ARG A 19 29.33 -7.68 -14.97
CA ARG A 19 29.86 -7.07 -13.75
C ARG A 19 30.61 -8.10 -12.91
N VAL A 20 31.80 -7.74 -12.43
CA VAL A 20 32.60 -8.59 -11.53
C VAL A 20 31.97 -8.57 -10.13
N LEU A 21 31.38 -9.70 -9.71
CA LEU A 21 30.70 -9.79 -8.40
C LEU A 21 31.67 -10.05 -7.25
N THR A 22 32.75 -10.80 -7.51
CA THR A 22 33.77 -11.14 -6.53
C THR A 22 35.10 -11.37 -7.25
N SER A 23 36.20 -11.05 -6.57
CA SER A 23 37.57 -11.34 -7.00
C SER A 23 38.42 -11.45 -5.74
N LYS A 24 39.05 -12.60 -5.53
CA LYS A 24 39.89 -12.87 -4.35
C LYS A 24 41.09 -13.72 -4.76
N PRO A 25 42.30 -13.43 -4.26
CA PRO A 25 43.39 -14.40 -4.29
C PRO A 25 43.02 -15.56 -3.35
N VAL A 26 43.36 -16.78 -3.74
CA VAL A 26 43.17 -17.98 -2.92
C VAL A 26 44.50 -18.72 -2.89
N THR A 27 44.99 -19.03 -1.70
CA THR A 27 46.17 -19.89 -1.50
C THR A 27 45.74 -21.28 -1.05
N SER A 28 46.59 -22.28 -1.19
CA SER A 28 46.30 -23.66 -0.77
C SER A 28 45.93 -23.78 0.73
N ASP A 29 46.37 -22.83 1.57
CA ASP A 29 46.09 -22.80 3.01
C ASP A 29 44.68 -22.26 3.36
N ASP A 30 44.01 -21.54 2.44
CA ASP A 30 42.68 -20.95 2.68
C ASP A 30 41.52 -21.99 2.65
N PHE A 31 41.76 -23.21 2.17
CA PHE A 31 40.72 -24.25 2.11
C PHE A 31 40.42 -24.91 3.47
N ILE A 32 41.25 -24.68 4.50
CA ILE A 32 41.18 -25.37 5.79
C ILE A 32 40.55 -24.50 6.90
N THR A 33 40.49 -23.18 6.75
CA THR A 33 39.99 -22.27 7.79
C THR A 33 38.82 -21.42 7.30
N ASN A 34 37.69 -21.53 8.00
CA ASN A 34 36.49 -20.72 7.78
C ASN A 34 36.79 -19.21 7.91
N GLY A 35 37.14 -18.57 6.81
CA GLY A 35 36.74 -17.19 6.52
C GLY A 35 37.28 -16.07 7.42
N GLU A 36 38.47 -16.17 8.01
CA GLU A 36 39.12 -14.99 8.57
C GLU A 36 39.93 -14.23 7.50
N SER A 37 39.45 -13.02 7.21
CA SER A 37 40.02 -12.10 6.23
C SER A 37 41.35 -11.51 6.73
N LEU A 38 42.47 -12.10 6.38
CA LEU A 38 43.77 -11.43 6.45
C LEU A 38 43.88 -10.36 5.36
N ALA A 39 44.48 -9.22 5.68
CA ALA A 39 44.57 -8.05 4.79
C ALA A 39 45.38 -8.37 3.52
N TYR A 40 44.70 -8.47 2.37
CA TYR A 40 45.29 -8.82 1.06
C TYR A 40 45.53 -7.57 0.19
N ASP A 41 46.38 -6.64 0.64
CA ASP A 41 46.72 -5.42 -0.12
C ASP A 41 47.79 -5.61 -1.22
N THR A 42 48.29 -6.85 -1.43
CA THR A 42 49.50 -7.08 -2.25
C THR A 42 49.24 -7.72 -3.63
N TYR A 43 48.00 -8.08 -3.97
CA TYR A 43 47.70 -8.73 -5.27
C TYR A 43 46.98 -7.77 -6.23
N LEU A 44 47.63 -7.44 -7.35
CA LEU A 44 46.96 -6.81 -8.50
C LEU A 44 46.05 -7.85 -9.17
N LEU A 45 44.79 -7.89 -8.77
CA LEU A 45 43.80 -8.76 -9.41
C LEU A 45 43.47 -8.20 -10.79
N PRO A 46 43.44 -9.04 -11.85
CA PRO A 46 43.04 -8.57 -13.15
C PRO A 46 41.63 -8.00 -13.09
N TRP A 47 40.69 -8.70 -12.43
CA TRP A 47 39.28 -8.31 -12.25
C TRP A 47 39.10 -7.67 -10.88
N VAL A 48 38.59 -6.45 -10.84
CA VAL A 48 38.26 -5.74 -9.57
C VAL A 48 36.76 -5.86 -9.33
N ARG A 49 36.36 -6.02 -8.06
CA ARG A 49 34.94 -6.08 -7.68
C ARG A 49 34.18 -4.83 -8.18
N GLU A 50 32.95 -5.04 -8.64
CA GLU A 50 32.05 -4.04 -9.26
C GLU A 50 32.47 -3.48 -10.63
N GLU A 51 33.66 -3.82 -11.12
CA GLU A 51 34.12 -3.45 -12.47
C GLU A 51 33.17 -4.03 -13.53
N VAL A 52 32.75 -3.17 -14.46
CA VAL A 52 31.94 -3.57 -15.61
C VAL A 52 32.87 -3.88 -16.77
N VAL A 53 32.83 -5.13 -17.24
CA VAL A 53 33.69 -5.65 -18.30
C VAL A 53 32.85 -5.93 -19.54
N HIS A 54 33.37 -5.48 -20.69
CA HIS A 54 32.79 -5.74 -22.00
C HIS A 54 33.67 -6.76 -22.73
N PRO A 55 33.38 -8.08 -22.63
CA PRO A 55 34.22 -9.08 -23.26
C PRO A 55 34.19 -8.94 -24.79
N HIS A 56 35.37 -9.01 -25.42
CA HIS A 56 35.47 -8.97 -26.88
C HIS A 56 34.70 -10.15 -27.50
N PRO A 57 34.04 -10.00 -28.67
CA PRO A 57 33.25 -11.06 -29.30
C PRO A 57 34.00 -12.38 -29.51
N ASP A 58 35.30 -12.30 -29.76
CA ASP A 58 36.18 -13.45 -30.02
C ASP A 58 36.92 -13.95 -28.76
N SER A 59 36.62 -13.40 -27.58
CA SER A 59 37.20 -13.84 -26.32
C SER A 59 36.61 -15.18 -25.84
N PRO A 60 37.38 -15.97 -25.08
CA PRO A 60 36.89 -17.20 -24.46
C PRO A 60 35.74 -16.93 -23.49
N PHE A 61 35.66 -15.73 -22.88
CA PHE A 61 34.51 -15.31 -22.07
C PHE A 61 33.22 -15.26 -22.89
N THR A 62 33.26 -14.62 -24.06
CA THR A 62 32.09 -14.54 -24.96
C THR A 62 31.74 -15.92 -25.51
N ALA A 63 32.74 -16.75 -25.83
CA ALA A 63 32.51 -18.12 -26.28
C ALA A 63 31.84 -18.97 -25.19
N ALA A 64 32.31 -18.91 -23.94
CA ALA A 64 31.75 -19.62 -22.80
C ALA A 64 30.33 -19.13 -22.47
N LEU A 65 30.10 -17.82 -22.48
CA LEU A 65 28.77 -17.21 -22.29
C LEU A 65 27.77 -17.65 -23.37
N ARG A 66 28.20 -17.71 -24.64
CA ARG A 66 27.36 -18.07 -25.78
C ARG A 66 27.08 -19.57 -25.88
N THR A 67 28.09 -20.40 -25.64
CA THR A 67 28.02 -21.85 -25.87
C THR A 67 27.66 -22.63 -24.61
N GLY A 68 27.86 -22.04 -23.42
CA GLY A 68 27.78 -22.73 -22.14
C GLY A 68 28.85 -23.80 -21.95
N ARG A 69 29.92 -23.80 -22.74
CA ARG A 69 31.04 -24.74 -22.61
C ARG A 69 32.20 -24.07 -21.90
N SER A 70 32.86 -24.82 -21.02
CA SER A 70 34.08 -24.39 -20.35
C SER A 70 35.23 -24.27 -21.33
N TYR A 71 36.18 -23.41 -21.00
CA TYR A 71 37.38 -23.17 -21.78
C TYR A 71 38.60 -23.21 -20.85
N LEU A 72 39.61 -23.97 -21.26
CA LEU A 72 40.89 -24.09 -20.57
C LEU A 72 41.98 -23.55 -21.50
N GLU A 73 42.78 -22.62 -20.98
CA GLU A 73 43.98 -22.09 -21.62
C GLU A 73 45.16 -22.43 -20.70
N PRO A 74 45.82 -23.59 -20.92
CA PRO A 74 46.89 -24.06 -20.04
C PRO A 74 48.09 -23.11 -20.00
N MET A 75 48.38 -22.45 -21.11
CA MET A 75 49.41 -21.42 -21.19
C MET A 75 48.81 -20.20 -21.86
N LEU A 76 48.61 -19.16 -21.07
CA LEU A 76 48.10 -17.87 -21.51
C LEU A 76 49.24 -17.09 -22.18
N ASP A 77 49.18 -16.93 -23.51
CA ASP A 77 50.11 -16.03 -24.19
C ASP A 77 49.71 -14.58 -23.90
N THR A 78 50.43 -13.96 -22.97
CA THR A 78 50.22 -12.56 -22.56
C THR A 78 50.99 -11.55 -23.43
N HIS A 79 51.76 -12.03 -24.41
CA HIS A 79 52.54 -11.23 -25.36
C HIS A 79 51.90 -11.14 -26.75
N SER A 80 51.12 -12.16 -27.16
CA SER A 80 50.50 -12.24 -28.48
C SER A 80 49.27 -13.18 -28.52
N GLY A 81 48.26 -12.87 -27.71
CA GLY A 81 47.03 -13.66 -27.60
C GLY A 81 45.82 -13.00 -28.28
N PRO A 82 45.01 -13.73 -29.09
CA PRO A 82 43.97 -13.14 -29.94
C PRO A 82 42.81 -12.47 -29.20
N TRP A 83 42.71 -12.59 -27.88
CA TRP A 83 41.65 -11.95 -27.10
C TRP A 83 42.16 -11.01 -26.01
N VAL A 84 43.36 -11.26 -25.46
CA VAL A 84 43.97 -10.44 -24.41
C VAL A 84 44.40 -9.09 -25.00
N ASP A 85 44.91 -9.08 -26.24
CA ASP A 85 45.43 -7.88 -26.91
C ASP A 85 44.34 -6.86 -27.29
N HIS A 86 43.07 -7.29 -27.31
CA HIS A 86 41.93 -6.41 -27.62
C HIS A 86 41.52 -5.52 -26.44
N ASP A 87 42.06 -5.74 -25.24
CA ASP A 87 41.88 -4.88 -24.08
C ASP A 87 43.24 -4.62 -23.42
N ALA A 88 43.91 -3.55 -23.85
CA ALA A 88 45.27 -3.21 -23.42
C ALA A 88 45.39 -3.00 -21.90
N VAL A 89 44.31 -2.53 -21.25
CA VAL A 89 44.27 -2.35 -19.79
C VAL A 89 44.20 -3.72 -19.10
N ARG A 90 43.35 -4.62 -19.60
CA ARG A 90 43.25 -6.00 -19.10
C ARG A 90 44.53 -6.78 -19.31
N ALA A 91 45.12 -6.67 -20.50
CA ALA A 91 46.37 -7.33 -20.87
C ALA A 91 47.50 -6.93 -19.91
N ARG A 92 47.60 -5.62 -19.60
CA ARG A 92 48.55 -5.13 -18.61
C ARG A 92 48.26 -5.70 -17.23
N LYS A 93 47.02 -5.66 -16.73
CA LYS A 93 46.69 -6.22 -15.41
C LYS A 93 46.96 -7.72 -15.31
N VAL A 94 46.67 -8.50 -16.36
CA VAL A 94 46.96 -9.94 -16.42
C VAL A 94 48.47 -10.18 -16.36
N ARG A 95 49.28 -9.44 -17.13
CA ARG A 95 50.76 -9.50 -17.06
C ARG A 95 51.30 -9.11 -15.69
N ASP A 96 50.84 -7.98 -15.15
CA ASP A 96 51.30 -7.45 -13.86
C ASP A 96 50.91 -8.39 -12.70
N SER A 97 49.81 -9.14 -12.85
CA SER A 97 49.35 -10.16 -11.90
C SER A 97 50.08 -11.51 -12.02
N GLY A 98 50.86 -11.73 -13.08
CA GLY A 98 51.58 -12.97 -13.35
C GLY A 98 50.71 -14.16 -13.73
N VAL A 99 49.42 -13.96 -14.07
CA VAL A 99 48.52 -15.06 -14.46
C VAL A 99 49.01 -15.71 -15.76
N HIS A 100 49.33 -16.99 -15.71
CA HIS A 100 49.91 -17.76 -16.82
C HIS A 100 49.02 -18.92 -17.30
N SER A 101 47.99 -19.29 -16.54
CA SER A 101 47.05 -20.36 -16.90
C SER A 101 45.64 -19.97 -16.45
N LEU A 102 44.64 -20.21 -17.31
CA LEU A 102 43.27 -19.72 -17.12
C LEU A 102 42.23 -20.80 -17.38
N MET A 103 41.26 -20.94 -16.48
CA MET A 103 40.00 -21.65 -16.73
C MET A 103 38.83 -20.66 -16.72
N VAL A 104 37.96 -20.80 -17.71
CA VAL A 104 36.70 -20.07 -17.83
C VAL A 104 35.57 -21.08 -17.75
N VAL A 105 34.88 -21.12 -16.62
CA VAL A 105 33.81 -22.09 -16.37
C VAL A 105 32.47 -21.34 -16.31
N PRO A 106 31.49 -21.65 -17.18
CA PRO A 106 30.20 -20.98 -17.14
C PRO A 106 29.39 -21.44 -15.93
N ILE A 107 28.85 -20.48 -15.18
CA ILE A 107 27.94 -20.74 -14.06
C ILE A 107 26.56 -21.03 -14.66
N ARG A 108 26.19 -22.30 -14.73
CA ARG A 108 24.98 -22.76 -15.44
C ARG A 108 23.97 -23.33 -14.47
N ALA A 109 22.75 -22.80 -14.55
CA ALA A 109 21.60 -23.37 -13.87
C ALA A 109 20.46 -23.56 -14.88
N ARG A 110 19.83 -24.73 -14.85
CA ARG A 110 18.74 -25.13 -15.77
C ARG A 110 19.14 -24.92 -17.24
N ARG A 111 18.50 -23.99 -17.96
CA ARG A 111 18.75 -23.71 -19.39
C ARG A 111 19.46 -22.37 -19.65
N CYS A 112 20.01 -21.74 -18.61
CA CYS A 112 20.57 -20.39 -18.68
C CYS A 112 22.01 -20.34 -18.13
N VAL A 113 22.86 -19.50 -18.73
CA VAL A 113 24.17 -19.14 -18.15
C VAL A 113 23.96 -17.92 -17.26
N LEU A 114 24.18 -18.06 -15.96
CA LEU A 114 24.03 -16.98 -14.96
C LEU A 114 25.23 -16.03 -14.95
N GLY A 115 26.42 -16.54 -15.32
CA GLY A 115 27.68 -15.80 -15.33
C GLY A 115 28.86 -16.70 -15.67
N LEU A 116 30.08 -16.24 -15.38
CA LEU A 116 31.32 -16.99 -15.53
C LEU A 116 32.08 -17.03 -14.20
N ALA A 117 32.66 -18.18 -13.88
CA ALA A 117 33.70 -18.32 -12.88
C ALA A 117 35.06 -18.37 -13.59
N LEU A 118 35.99 -17.54 -13.15
CA LEU A 118 37.34 -17.42 -13.72
C LEU A 118 38.35 -17.92 -12.69
N PHE A 119 39.19 -18.87 -13.08
CA PHE A 119 40.27 -19.37 -12.25
C PHE A 119 41.59 -19.08 -12.96
N GLY A 120 42.47 -18.31 -12.32
CA GLY A 120 43.79 -17.97 -12.85
C GLY A 120 44.88 -18.45 -11.90
N ARG A 121 45.91 -19.12 -12.43
CA ARG A 121 47.14 -19.43 -11.69
C ARG A 121 48.21 -18.40 -12.02
N SER A 122 48.88 -17.87 -10.98
CA SER A 122 49.97 -16.89 -11.13
C SER A 122 51.28 -17.30 -10.44
N THR A 123 51.20 -17.91 -9.25
CA THR A 123 52.37 -18.26 -8.43
C THR A 123 52.82 -19.72 -8.57
N GLU A 124 51.87 -20.66 -8.72
CA GLU A 124 52.17 -22.07 -8.95
C GLU A 124 52.75 -22.29 -10.36
N GLN A 125 53.81 -23.07 -10.51
CA GLN A 125 54.46 -23.27 -11.81
C GLN A 125 53.71 -24.22 -12.75
N THR A 126 52.75 -25.02 -12.25
CA THR A 126 52.03 -26.02 -13.04
C THR A 126 50.76 -25.44 -13.66
N PRO A 127 50.62 -25.45 -15.01
CA PRO A 127 49.39 -25.14 -15.71
C PRO A 127 48.18 -25.94 -15.25
N PHE A 128 46.98 -25.37 -15.38
CA PHE A 128 45.75 -26.13 -15.22
C PHE A 128 45.67 -27.25 -16.26
N GLN A 129 45.20 -28.42 -15.83
CA GLN A 129 44.97 -29.60 -16.67
C GLN A 129 43.47 -29.87 -16.83
N ASP A 130 43.10 -30.81 -17.69
CA ASP A 130 41.70 -31.22 -17.88
C ASP A 130 41.07 -31.75 -16.57
N ASP A 131 41.84 -32.40 -15.70
CA ASP A 131 41.36 -32.85 -14.38
C ASP A 131 41.01 -31.68 -13.45
N ASP A 132 41.79 -30.60 -13.49
CA ASP A 132 41.48 -29.36 -12.75
C ASP A 132 40.18 -28.73 -13.28
N LEU A 133 39.98 -28.78 -14.60
CA LEU A 133 38.77 -28.26 -15.25
C LEU A 133 37.53 -29.05 -14.82
N LEU A 134 37.62 -30.38 -14.76
CA LEU A 134 36.52 -31.24 -14.28
C LEU A 134 36.14 -30.92 -12.84
N LEU A 135 37.13 -30.72 -11.96
CA LEU A 135 36.88 -30.33 -10.57
C LEU A 135 36.24 -28.93 -10.49
N ALA A 136 36.74 -27.97 -11.26
CA ALA A 136 36.19 -26.63 -11.32
C ALA A 136 34.74 -26.63 -11.84
N GLU A 137 34.42 -27.46 -12.84
CA GLU A 137 33.06 -27.65 -13.34
C GLU A 137 32.11 -28.19 -12.27
N GLU A 138 32.53 -29.17 -11.47
CA GLU A 138 31.72 -29.72 -10.38
C GLU A 138 31.44 -28.66 -9.29
N LEU A 139 32.48 -27.94 -8.87
CA LEU A 139 32.36 -26.85 -7.88
C LEU A 139 31.43 -25.74 -8.37
N VAL A 140 31.62 -25.32 -9.62
CA VAL A 140 30.79 -24.27 -10.25
C VAL A 140 29.36 -24.75 -10.44
N THR A 141 29.13 -26.02 -10.73
CA THR A 141 27.77 -26.59 -10.85
C THR A 141 27.02 -26.52 -9.51
N ARG A 142 27.68 -26.89 -8.41
CA ARG A 142 27.09 -26.79 -7.07
C ARG A 142 26.83 -25.34 -6.68
N ALA A 143 27.78 -24.44 -6.94
CA ALA A 143 27.62 -23.00 -6.70
C ALA A 143 26.51 -22.39 -7.58
N ALA A 144 26.36 -22.86 -8.82
CA ALA A 144 25.34 -22.38 -9.74
C ALA A 144 23.93 -22.67 -9.24
N LEU A 145 23.68 -23.83 -8.62
CA LEU A 145 22.39 -24.13 -7.99
C LEU A 145 22.09 -23.20 -6.82
N CYS A 146 23.06 -22.95 -5.93
CA CYS A 146 22.91 -21.99 -4.84
C CYS A 146 22.64 -20.57 -5.35
N LEU A 147 23.34 -20.15 -6.40
CA LEU A 147 23.17 -18.84 -7.03
C LEU A 147 21.81 -18.71 -7.73
N ASP A 148 21.35 -19.74 -8.45
CA ASP A 148 20.03 -19.77 -9.10
C ASP A 148 18.92 -19.62 -8.05
N ASN A 149 19.00 -20.37 -6.96
CA ASN A 149 18.05 -20.29 -5.86
C ASN A 149 18.06 -18.89 -5.22
N ALA A 150 19.25 -18.31 -4.97
CA ALA A 150 19.35 -16.97 -4.41
C ALA A 150 18.78 -15.89 -5.35
N LEU A 151 19.03 -16.00 -6.67
CA LEU A 151 18.49 -15.07 -7.67
C LEU A 151 16.98 -15.24 -7.85
N GLN A 152 16.47 -16.48 -7.83
CA GLN A 152 15.05 -16.76 -7.87
C GLN A 152 14.35 -16.15 -6.65
N TYR A 153 14.87 -16.41 -5.45
CA TYR A 153 14.36 -15.85 -4.21
C TYR A 153 14.39 -14.32 -4.22
N ALA A 154 15.48 -13.70 -4.69
CA ALA A 154 15.58 -12.25 -4.82
C ALA A 154 14.54 -11.66 -5.79
N ARG A 155 14.26 -12.34 -6.91
CA ARG A 155 13.24 -11.91 -7.89
C ARG A 155 11.83 -12.04 -7.33
N GLU A 156 11.51 -13.19 -6.75
CA GLU A 156 10.21 -13.43 -6.10
C GLU A 156 9.97 -12.41 -5.01
N ARG A 157 10.97 -12.15 -4.15
CA ARG A 157 10.94 -11.10 -3.14
C ARG A 157 10.68 -9.71 -3.72
N THR A 158 11.42 -9.34 -4.78
CA THR A 158 11.25 -8.03 -5.42
C THR A 158 9.85 -7.86 -6.01
N ALA A 159 9.33 -8.91 -6.65
CA ALA A 159 7.97 -8.91 -7.20
C ALA A 159 6.92 -8.79 -6.09
N ALA A 160 7.08 -9.52 -4.99
CA ALA A 160 6.16 -9.52 -3.87
C ALA A 160 6.11 -8.15 -3.15
N LEU A 161 7.27 -7.53 -2.89
CA LEU A 161 7.35 -6.17 -2.34
C LEU A 161 6.78 -5.10 -3.29
N THR A 162 6.97 -5.28 -4.60
CA THR A 162 6.40 -4.36 -5.60
C THR A 162 4.87 -4.45 -5.60
N LEU A 163 4.32 -5.67 -5.63
CA LEU A 163 2.88 -5.90 -5.55
C LEU A 163 2.27 -5.29 -4.29
N GLN A 164 2.93 -5.47 -3.14
CA GLN A 164 2.45 -4.89 -1.89
C GLN A 164 2.42 -3.36 -1.90
N ARG A 165 3.48 -2.73 -2.39
CA ARG A 165 3.53 -1.26 -2.54
C ARG A 165 2.43 -0.77 -3.47
N ASP A 166 2.13 -1.52 -4.52
CA ASP A 166 1.06 -1.19 -5.46
C ASP A 166 -0.33 -1.35 -4.82
N LEU A 167 -0.48 -2.26 -3.86
CA LEU A 167 -1.72 -2.48 -3.10
C LEU A 167 -1.97 -1.41 -2.02
N LEU A 168 -0.96 -0.64 -1.60
CA LEU A 168 -1.13 0.46 -0.65
C LEU A 168 -1.40 1.80 -1.35
N PRO A 169 -2.11 2.74 -0.72
CA PRO A 169 -2.34 4.06 -1.30
C PRO A 169 -1.02 4.82 -1.44
N HIS A 170 -0.70 5.26 -2.67
CA HIS A 170 0.55 5.98 -2.96
C HIS A 170 0.55 7.42 -2.42
N ARG A 171 -0.64 8.02 -2.32
CA ARG A 171 -0.89 9.31 -1.67
C ARG A 171 -2.22 9.21 -0.95
N VAL A 172 -2.21 9.53 0.34
CA VAL A 172 -3.42 9.70 1.14
C VAL A 172 -3.71 11.20 1.24
N GLU A 173 -4.90 11.61 0.81
CA GLU A 173 -5.38 12.99 0.92
C GLU A 173 -6.64 12.99 1.79
N GLY A 174 -6.67 13.82 2.83
CA GLY A 174 -7.81 13.93 3.74
C GLY A 174 -8.85 15.00 3.36
N GLY A 175 -8.75 15.54 2.14
CA GLY A 175 -9.61 16.62 1.66
C GLY A 175 -9.58 17.87 2.55
N ALA A 176 -10.74 18.46 2.81
CA ALA A 176 -10.90 19.55 3.79
C ALA A 176 -11.10 19.05 5.23
N ALA A 177 -11.34 17.75 5.42
CA ALA A 177 -11.70 17.22 6.72
C ALA A 177 -10.49 17.02 7.62
N VAL A 178 -9.40 16.50 7.06
CA VAL A 178 -8.20 16.17 7.83
C VAL A 178 -6.92 16.43 7.04
N GLU A 179 -5.85 16.75 7.76
CA GLU A 179 -4.49 16.58 7.26
C GLU A 179 -4.02 15.17 7.60
N VAL A 180 -3.29 14.51 6.70
CA VAL A 180 -2.87 13.11 6.89
C VAL A 180 -1.37 12.98 6.73
N ALA A 181 -0.75 12.16 7.58
CA ALA A 181 0.56 11.58 7.33
C ALA A 181 0.51 10.09 7.66
N SER A 182 1.25 9.28 6.91
CA SER A 182 1.31 7.84 7.12
C SER A 182 2.73 7.29 7.02
N ARG A 183 2.98 6.20 7.75
CA ARG A 183 4.20 5.40 7.64
C ARG A 183 3.82 3.93 7.60
N TYR A 184 4.51 3.21 6.74
CA TYR A 184 4.41 1.77 6.62
C TYR A 184 5.83 1.20 6.58
N VAL A 185 6.14 0.28 7.50
CA VAL A 185 7.41 -0.44 7.56
C VAL A 185 7.09 -1.92 7.64
N PRO A 186 7.45 -2.72 6.62
CA PRO A 186 7.21 -4.15 6.65
C PRO A 186 8.09 -4.84 7.71
N ALA A 187 7.61 -5.96 8.26
CA ALA A 187 8.36 -6.83 9.17
C ALA A 187 9.69 -7.32 8.54
N ASP A 188 10.66 -7.65 9.40
CA ASP A 188 12.04 -7.92 8.99
C ASP A 188 12.22 -9.08 7.97
N MET A 189 13.39 -9.08 7.33
CA MET A 189 13.85 -9.72 6.09
C MET A 189 13.44 -11.17 5.74
N ASP A 190 12.94 -11.97 6.68
CA ASP A 190 12.64 -13.41 6.52
C ASP A 190 11.15 -13.71 6.28
N HIS A 191 10.22 -12.81 6.64
CA HIS A 191 8.77 -13.10 6.69
C HIS A 191 7.99 -12.67 5.43
N GLY A 192 8.61 -11.95 4.50
CA GLY A 192 8.05 -11.67 3.18
C GLY A 192 7.17 -10.42 3.12
N VAL A 193 5.96 -10.56 2.57
CA VAL A 193 5.03 -9.45 2.32
C VAL A 193 4.07 -9.31 3.50
N GLY A 194 3.78 -8.07 3.86
CA GLY A 194 2.92 -7.75 4.98
C GLY A 194 1.41 -7.92 4.80
N GLY A 195 0.71 -8.15 5.92
CA GLY A 195 -0.74 -8.25 6.03
C GLY A 195 -1.45 -6.92 6.32
N ASP A 196 -0.69 -5.97 6.86
CA ASP A 196 -1.13 -4.63 7.24
C ASP A 196 -1.61 -3.76 6.05
N TRP A 197 -2.67 -2.98 6.26
CA TRP A 197 -3.08 -1.93 5.34
C TRP A 197 -3.72 -0.73 6.01
N PHE A 198 -3.77 0.37 5.26
CA PHE A 198 -4.52 1.55 5.64
C PHE A 198 -5.14 2.22 4.41
N ASP A 199 -6.16 3.04 4.64
CA ASP A 199 -6.76 3.87 3.60
C ASP A 199 -7.39 5.16 4.16
N VAL A 200 -7.55 6.14 3.27
CA VAL A 200 -8.24 7.39 3.54
C VAL A 200 -9.20 7.65 2.38
N ILE A 201 -10.50 7.64 2.68
CA ILE A 201 -11.57 7.63 1.67
C ILE A 201 -12.43 8.88 1.85
N GLU A 202 -12.49 9.74 0.84
CA GLU A 202 -13.40 10.89 0.83
C GLU A 202 -14.85 10.41 0.73
N LEU A 203 -15.71 10.88 1.64
CA LEU A 203 -17.14 10.58 1.69
C LEU A 203 -17.98 11.83 1.34
N SER A 204 -19.29 11.62 1.18
CA SER A 204 -20.23 12.71 0.92
C SER A 204 -20.26 13.73 2.07
N GLY A 205 -20.55 14.99 1.74
CA GLY A 205 -20.65 16.07 2.75
C GLY A 205 -19.30 16.51 3.32
N ALA A 206 -18.22 16.36 2.54
CA ALA A 206 -16.84 16.65 2.92
C ALA A 206 -16.32 15.80 4.10
N ARG A 207 -16.99 14.69 4.43
CA ARG A 207 -16.54 13.73 5.46
C ARG A 207 -15.39 12.87 4.92
N VAL A 208 -14.68 12.22 5.83
CA VAL A 208 -13.59 11.30 5.48
C VAL A 208 -13.67 10.03 6.31
N ALA A 209 -13.43 8.88 5.68
CA ALA A 209 -13.20 7.63 6.39
C ALA A 209 -11.70 7.33 6.49
N LEU A 210 -11.28 6.86 7.65
CA LEU A 210 -9.94 6.43 7.98
C LEU A 210 -10.00 4.94 8.33
N VAL A 211 -9.08 4.18 7.74
CA VAL A 211 -9.07 2.72 7.88
C VAL A 211 -7.67 2.27 8.19
N VAL A 212 -7.53 1.39 9.18
CA VAL A 212 -6.33 0.56 9.38
C VAL A 212 -6.81 -0.86 9.66
N GLY A 213 -6.13 -1.84 9.10
CA GLY A 213 -6.40 -3.23 9.38
C GLY A 213 -5.17 -4.08 9.18
N ASP A 214 -5.26 -5.30 9.70
CA ASP A 214 -4.20 -6.30 9.61
C ASP A 214 -4.79 -7.67 9.27
N VAL A 215 -4.13 -8.41 8.39
CA VAL A 215 -4.50 -9.77 8.01
C VAL A 215 -3.56 -10.73 8.73
N VAL A 216 -4.14 -11.67 9.48
CA VAL A 216 -3.36 -12.66 10.21
C VAL A 216 -2.47 -13.46 9.25
N GLY A 217 -1.17 -13.48 9.56
CA GLY A 217 -0.14 -14.19 8.82
C GLY A 217 0.67 -13.27 7.91
N HIS A 218 1.60 -13.86 7.16
CA HIS A 218 2.54 -13.12 6.35
C HIS A 218 2.75 -13.78 4.98
N GLY A 219 3.31 -13.04 4.04
CA GLY A 219 3.60 -13.48 2.68
C GLY A 219 2.53 -13.10 1.65
N ILE A 220 2.66 -13.69 0.46
CA ILE A 220 1.86 -13.30 -0.72
C ILE A 220 0.36 -13.51 -0.51
N ASN A 221 -0.04 -14.53 0.26
CA ASN A 221 -1.45 -14.79 0.55
C ASN A 221 -2.06 -13.71 1.47
N ALA A 222 -1.35 -13.30 2.52
CA ALA A 222 -1.80 -12.21 3.40
C ALA A 222 -1.96 -10.91 2.60
N ALA A 223 -0.99 -10.59 1.75
CA ALA A 223 -1.05 -9.45 0.84
C ALA A 223 -2.23 -9.49 -0.13
N ALA A 224 -2.53 -10.67 -0.68
CA ALA A 224 -3.65 -10.85 -1.59
C ALA A 224 -5.00 -10.63 -0.88
N THR A 225 -5.15 -11.17 0.33
CA THR A 225 -6.34 -10.95 1.17
C THR A 225 -6.46 -9.48 1.56
N MET A 226 -5.37 -8.86 1.99
CA MET A 226 -5.30 -7.43 2.29
C MET A 226 -5.82 -6.57 1.12
N GLY A 227 -5.37 -6.85 -0.11
CA GLY A 227 -5.83 -6.16 -1.32
C GLY A 227 -7.33 -6.34 -1.59
N ARG A 228 -7.87 -7.55 -1.32
CA ARG A 228 -9.32 -7.83 -1.42
C ARG A 228 -10.11 -7.06 -0.36
N LEU A 229 -9.65 -7.06 0.90
CA LEU A 229 -10.31 -6.35 2.00
C LEU A 229 -10.31 -4.84 1.81
N ARG A 230 -9.17 -4.26 1.40
CA ARG A 230 -9.09 -2.84 1.07
C ARG A 230 -10.09 -2.46 -0.02
N THR A 231 -10.22 -3.28 -1.06
CA THR A 231 -11.19 -3.06 -2.15
C THR A 231 -12.64 -3.19 -1.66
N ALA A 232 -12.92 -4.17 -0.81
CA ALA A 232 -14.23 -4.36 -0.19
C ALA A 232 -14.62 -3.15 0.68
N VAL A 233 -13.71 -2.69 1.54
CA VAL A 233 -13.93 -1.51 2.39
C VAL A 233 -14.22 -0.27 1.55
N ARG A 234 -13.47 -0.01 0.48
CA ARG A 234 -13.76 1.11 -0.43
C ARG A 234 -15.17 1.03 -1.02
N THR A 235 -15.55 -0.16 -1.47
CA THR A 235 -16.88 -0.39 -2.06
C THR A 235 -17.99 -0.18 -1.05
N LEU A 236 -17.80 -0.64 0.19
CA LEU A 236 -18.77 -0.46 1.29
C LEU A 236 -18.82 0.99 1.78
N ALA A 237 -17.67 1.68 1.82
CA ALA A 237 -17.59 3.10 2.16
C ALA A 237 -18.31 3.98 1.12
N ASP A 238 -18.26 3.63 -0.16
CA ASP A 238 -19.02 4.30 -1.22
C ASP A 238 -20.54 4.16 -1.07
N LEU A 239 -21.01 3.14 -0.34
CA LEU A 239 -22.41 2.98 0.05
C LEU A 239 -22.80 3.83 1.28
N ASP A 240 -21.85 4.57 1.86
CA ASP A 240 -22.04 5.47 3.00
C ASP A 240 -22.66 4.77 4.22
N LEU A 241 -22.23 3.52 4.45
CA LEU A 241 -22.64 2.70 5.59
C LEU A 241 -22.05 3.22 6.91
N PRO A 242 -22.79 3.13 8.03
CA PRO A 242 -22.21 3.40 9.33
C PRO A 242 -21.12 2.35 9.67
N PRO A 243 -20.13 2.70 10.53
CA PRO A 243 -18.96 1.85 10.79
C PRO A 243 -19.29 0.41 11.23
N ASP A 244 -20.29 0.22 12.08
CA ASP A 244 -20.76 -1.07 12.57
C ASP A 244 -21.38 -1.95 11.48
N GLU A 245 -22.26 -1.39 10.64
CA GLU A 245 -22.82 -2.10 9.48
C GLU A 245 -21.72 -2.44 8.47
N LEU A 246 -20.78 -1.52 8.23
CA LEU A 246 -19.66 -1.76 7.32
C LEU A 246 -18.80 -2.93 7.78
N LEU A 247 -18.41 -2.97 9.07
CA LEU A 247 -17.63 -4.07 9.61
C LEU A 247 -18.41 -5.40 9.58
N THR A 248 -19.72 -5.36 9.79
CA THR A 248 -20.58 -6.55 9.65
C THR A 248 -20.53 -7.11 8.22
N HIS A 249 -20.69 -6.25 7.21
CA HIS A 249 -20.59 -6.67 5.81
C HIS A 249 -19.17 -7.10 5.40
N LEU A 250 -18.15 -6.51 6.02
CA LEU A 250 -16.77 -6.91 5.82
C LEU A 250 -16.50 -8.30 6.41
N ASP A 251 -17.03 -8.60 7.60
CA ASP A 251 -16.95 -9.93 8.24
C ASP A 251 -17.58 -11.00 7.33
N ASP A 252 -18.79 -10.74 6.83
CA ASP A 252 -19.47 -11.61 5.87
C ASP A 252 -18.64 -11.85 4.59
N THR A 253 -17.89 -10.83 4.16
CA THR A 253 -17.02 -10.93 2.98
C THR A 253 -15.81 -11.81 3.27
N VAL A 254 -15.15 -11.63 4.41
CA VAL A 254 -14.02 -12.49 4.82
C VAL A 254 -14.47 -13.95 4.95
N ARG A 255 -15.65 -14.18 5.55
CA ARG A 255 -16.22 -15.53 5.68
C ARG A 255 -16.43 -16.21 4.33
N ARG A 256 -17.02 -15.51 3.36
CA ARG A 256 -17.20 -16.06 2.00
C ARG A 256 -15.86 -16.36 1.32
N LEU A 257 -14.87 -15.50 1.48
CA LEU A 257 -13.53 -15.74 0.92
C LEU A 257 -12.87 -16.99 1.55
N ASN A 258 -13.04 -17.19 2.86
CA ASN A 258 -12.55 -18.38 3.56
C ASN A 258 -13.26 -19.66 3.07
N ASP A 259 -14.58 -19.60 2.82
CA ASP A 259 -15.35 -20.73 2.29
C ASP A 259 -14.90 -21.09 0.86
N GLU A 260 -14.67 -20.10 -0.01
CA GLU A 260 -14.16 -20.32 -1.38
C GLU A 260 -12.76 -20.95 -1.41
N ASP A 261 -11.87 -20.54 -0.49
CA ASP A 261 -10.51 -21.09 -0.41
C ASP A 261 -10.48 -22.51 0.19
N ALA A 262 -11.50 -22.91 0.97
CA ALA A 262 -11.61 -24.26 1.52
C ALA A 262 -12.05 -25.32 0.49
N ASP A 263 -12.71 -24.90 -0.60
CA ASP A 263 -13.16 -25.77 -1.69
C ASP A 263 -12.05 -26.08 -2.72
N ASP A 264 -10.88 -25.42 -2.64
CA ASP A 264 -9.72 -25.68 -3.50
C ASP A 264 -8.85 -26.82 -2.92
N PRO A 265 -8.84 -28.03 -3.53
CA PRO A 265 -8.11 -29.18 -3.01
C PRO A 265 -6.58 -29.04 -3.06
N ASP A 266 -6.05 -28.08 -3.82
CA ASP A 266 -4.61 -27.80 -3.92
C ASP A 266 -4.14 -26.75 -2.89
N ARG A 267 -5.07 -26.10 -2.16
CA ARG A 267 -4.75 -25.12 -1.11
C ARG A 267 -4.90 -25.72 0.28
N VAL A 268 -3.96 -25.39 1.17
CA VAL A 268 -4.11 -25.70 2.60
C VAL A 268 -5.14 -24.73 3.18
N PRO A 269 -6.26 -25.21 3.75
CA PRO A 269 -7.24 -24.33 4.37
C PRO A 269 -6.60 -23.63 5.58
N ALA A 270 -6.27 -22.35 5.41
CA ALA A 270 -5.91 -21.47 6.51
C ALA A 270 -7.09 -20.55 6.74
N ILE A 271 -7.71 -20.61 7.93
CA ILE A 271 -8.73 -19.63 8.31
C ILE A 271 -8.04 -18.27 8.35
N VAL A 272 -8.34 -17.41 7.37
CA VAL A 272 -7.78 -16.06 7.34
C VAL A 272 -8.65 -15.20 8.24
N GLY A 273 -8.10 -14.85 9.41
CA GLY A 273 -8.65 -13.80 10.27
C GLY A 273 -8.09 -12.45 9.87
N ALA A 274 -8.84 -11.38 10.11
CA ALA A 274 -8.34 -10.02 9.95
C ALA A 274 -8.85 -9.10 11.07
N THR A 275 -8.05 -8.12 11.45
CA THR A 275 -8.47 -7.02 12.30
C THR A 275 -8.73 -5.77 11.46
N CYS A 276 -9.65 -4.92 11.89
CA CYS A 276 -9.95 -3.66 11.20
C CYS A 276 -10.49 -2.62 12.16
N LEU A 277 -10.04 -1.37 12.02
CA LEU A 277 -10.64 -0.19 12.62
C LEU A 277 -11.09 0.74 11.49
N TYR A 278 -12.36 1.12 11.55
CA TYR A 278 -12.97 2.04 10.60
C TYR A 278 -13.53 3.25 11.35
N ALA A 279 -13.11 4.45 10.95
CA ALA A 279 -13.50 5.71 11.57
C ALA A 279 -14.00 6.70 10.53
N VAL A 280 -15.11 7.37 10.78
CA VAL A 280 -15.68 8.41 9.90
C VAL A 280 -15.69 9.74 10.65
N TYR A 281 -14.94 10.71 10.14
CA TYR A 281 -14.91 12.07 10.68
C TYR A 281 -15.74 13.02 9.83
N ASP A 282 -16.63 13.78 10.49
CA ASP A 282 -17.41 14.86 9.90
C ASP A 282 -16.85 16.24 10.31
N PRO A 283 -16.25 17.00 9.38
CA PRO A 283 -15.67 18.30 9.71
C PRO A 283 -16.71 19.41 9.95
N VAL A 284 -17.98 19.18 9.61
CA VAL A 284 -19.07 20.13 9.87
C VAL A 284 -19.54 20.03 11.31
N SER A 285 -19.83 18.80 11.76
CA SER A 285 -20.27 18.55 13.15
C SER A 285 -19.13 18.33 14.13
N ARG A 286 -17.91 18.10 13.63
CA ARG A 286 -16.71 17.71 14.40
C ARG A 286 -16.86 16.38 15.16
N ARG A 287 -17.78 15.52 14.71
CA ARG A 287 -18.03 14.20 15.28
C ARG A 287 -17.24 13.15 14.50
N CYS A 288 -16.68 12.19 15.23
CA CYS A 288 -16.00 11.02 14.69
C CYS A 288 -16.72 9.77 15.17
N THR A 289 -17.26 8.98 14.25
CA THR A 289 -17.89 7.68 14.56
C THR A 289 -16.90 6.58 14.23
N LEU A 290 -16.63 5.67 15.16
CA LEU A 290 -15.62 4.63 15.01
C LEU A 290 -16.19 3.27 15.43
N ALA A 291 -15.80 2.23 14.71
CA ALA A 291 -15.97 0.84 15.14
C ALA A 291 -14.68 0.06 14.87
N ARG A 292 -14.45 -1.00 15.65
CA ARG A 292 -13.30 -1.89 15.48
C ARG A 292 -13.71 -3.36 15.56
N ALA A 293 -12.96 -4.19 14.84
CA ALA A 293 -13.07 -5.64 14.81
C ALA A 293 -11.71 -6.23 15.18
N GLY A 294 -11.52 -6.55 16.46
CA GLY A 294 -10.27 -7.09 17.03
C GLY A 294 -9.06 -6.13 17.04
N HIS A 295 -9.11 -5.03 16.29
CA HIS A 295 -7.98 -4.10 16.13
C HIS A 295 -7.73 -3.25 17.38
N PRO A 296 -6.50 -2.80 17.69
CA PRO A 296 -6.24 -1.89 18.80
C PRO A 296 -7.09 -0.60 18.75
N PRO A 297 -7.49 -0.01 19.89
CA PRO A 297 -8.16 1.29 19.90
C PRO A 297 -7.21 2.38 19.38
N PRO A 298 -7.71 3.47 18.77
CA PRO A 298 -6.86 4.56 18.30
C PRO A 298 -6.40 5.44 19.48
N LEU A 299 -5.37 6.24 19.26
CA LEU A 299 -4.98 7.31 20.18
C LEU A 299 -5.53 8.65 19.69
N VAL A 300 -6.07 9.44 20.60
CA VAL A 300 -6.49 10.82 20.35
C VAL A 300 -5.56 11.75 21.12
N VAL A 301 -4.99 12.72 20.42
CA VAL A 301 -4.22 13.81 21.00
C VAL A 301 -4.94 15.11 20.72
N ASP A 302 -5.37 15.81 21.78
CA ASP A 302 -6.07 17.08 21.60
C ASP A 302 -5.11 18.20 21.13
N SER A 303 -5.68 19.38 20.83
CA SER A 303 -4.89 20.54 20.41
C SER A 303 -3.88 21.05 21.46
N GLN A 304 -4.04 20.66 22.72
CA GLN A 304 -3.17 21.00 23.85
C GLN A 304 -2.12 19.92 24.15
N GLY A 305 -2.17 18.78 23.44
CA GLY A 305 -1.25 17.66 23.61
C GLY A 305 -1.68 16.65 24.67
N ALA A 306 -2.91 16.72 25.19
CA ALA A 306 -3.44 15.69 26.08
C ALA A 306 -3.78 14.43 25.27
N VAL A 307 -3.30 13.28 25.76
CA VAL A 307 -3.46 11.99 25.09
C VAL A 307 -4.58 11.20 25.77
N THR A 308 -5.51 10.67 24.98
CA THR A 308 -6.58 9.78 25.42
C THR A 308 -6.68 8.55 24.53
N VAL A 309 -7.00 7.41 25.13
CA VAL A 309 -7.40 6.18 24.43
C VAL A 309 -8.92 6.10 24.59
N PRO A 310 -9.71 6.23 23.51
CA PRO A 310 -11.16 6.13 23.62
C PRO A 310 -11.59 4.72 24.04
N ASP A 311 -12.64 4.65 24.86
CA ASP A 311 -13.28 3.38 25.23
C ASP A 311 -14.13 2.88 24.06
N LEU A 312 -13.57 1.95 23.29
CA LEU A 312 -14.16 1.37 22.08
C LEU A 312 -14.31 -0.14 22.26
N PRO A 313 -15.50 -0.72 22.12
CA PRO A 313 -15.68 -2.16 22.12
C PRO A 313 -14.83 -2.83 21.05
N ALA A 314 -14.11 -3.92 21.41
CA ALA A 314 -13.17 -4.56 20.50
C ALA A 314 -13.84 -5.24 19.31
N GLY A 315 -15.03 -5.81 19.51
CA GLY A 315 -15.61 -6.77 18.56
C GLY A 315 -14.75 -8.03 18.40
N ALA A 316 -15.29 -9.04 17.70
CA ALA A 316 -14.48 -10.19 17.29
C ALA A 316 -13.63 -9.83 16.06
N PRO A 317 -12.44 -10.43 15.87
CA PRO A 317 -11.74 -10.35 14.60
C PRO A 317 -12.60 -10.91 13.47
N LEU A 318 -12.44 -10.33 12.28
CA LEU A 318 -13.20 -10.69 11.08
C LEU A 318 -12.88 -12.12 10.64
N GLY A 319 -13.87 -12.83 10.11
CA GLY A 319 -13.73 -14.16 9.51
C GLY A 319 -13.71 -15.34 10.47
N LEU A 320 -13.58 -15.10 11.79
CA LEU A 320 -13.48 -16.18 12.78
C LEU A 320 -14.82 -16.82 13.16
N GLY A 321 -15.94 -16.25 12.71
CA GLY A 321 -17.27 -16.77 13.01
C GLY A 321 -17.65 -16.75 14.49
N LEU A 322 -16.90 -16.00 15.31
CA LEU A 322 -17.19 -15.73 16.72
C LEU A 322 -18.26 -14.61 16.89
N GLY A 323 -18.80 -14.09 15.79
CA GLY A 323 -19.75 -12.98 15.68
C GLY A 323 -21.15 -13.25 16.24
N LEU A 324 -21.25 -13.74 17.48
CA LEU A 324 -22.50 -13.78 18.23
C LEU A 324 -22.93 -12.38 18.72
N VAL A 325 -22.04 -11.40 18.64
CA VAL A 325 -22.26 -10.01 19.07
C VAL A 325 -22.01 -9.08 17.88
N PRO A 326 -22.94 -8.18 17.53
CA PRO A 326 -22.73 -7.20 16.48
C PRO A 326 -21.59 -6.23 16.85
N PHE A 327 -20.93 -5.69 15.84
CA PHE A 327 -19.99 -4.59 16.04
C PHE A 327 -20.74 -3.36 16.58
N GLU A 328 -20.07 -2.58 17.43
CA GLU A 328 -20.65 -1.38 18.03
C GLU A 328 -19.87 -0.14 17.60
N SER A 329 -20.61 0.88 17.18
CA SER A 329 -20.06 2.20 16.84
C SER A 329 -20.07 3.10 18.07
N VAL A 330 -18.94 3.71 18.39
CA VAL A 330 -18.83 4.77 19.38
C VAL A 330 -18.61 6.09 18.68
N GLU A 331 -19.09 7.16 19.28
CA GLU A 331 -18.94 8.48 18.72
C GLU A 331 -18.24 9.45 19.67
N LEU A 332 -17.30 10.21 19.10
CA LEU A 332 -16.42 11.11 19.81
C LEU A 332 -16.51 12.51 19.17
N GLU A 333 -16.55 13.55 20.00
CA GLU A 333 -16.31 14.91 19.53
C GLU A 333 -14.81 15.14 19.41
N LEU A 334 -14.34 15.47 18.21
CA LEU A 334 -12.94 15.79 17.93
C LEU A 334 -12.83 17.24 17.48
N PRO A 335 -12.49 18.17 18.41
CA PRO A 335 -12.26 19.57 18.07
C PRO A 335 -11.22 19.73 16.97
N GLU A 336 -11.27 20.86 16.27
CA GLU A 336 -10.28 21.21 15.25
C GLU A 336 -8.85 21.17 15.82
N GLY A 337 -7.91 20.60 15.06
CA GLY A 337 -6.51 20.46 15.43
C GLY A 337 -6.18 19.22 16.26
N SER A 338 -7.17 18.42 16.66
CA SER A 338 -6.97 17.12 17.30
C SER A 338 -6.30 16.15 16.34
N VAL A 339 -5.39 15.31 16.82
CA VAL A 339 -4.71 14.27 16.06
C VAL A 339 -5.27 12.91 16.47
N LEU A 340 -5.86 12.21 15.51
CA LEU A 340 -6.26 10.82 15.64
C LEU A 340 -5.14 9.94 15.05
N ALA A 341 -4.62 9.00 15.83
CA ALA A 341 -3.59 8.06 15.41
C ALA A 341 -4.15 6.64 15.39
N LEU A 342 -4.17 6.03 14.20
CA LEU A 342 -4.49 4.63 13.97
C LEU A 342 -3.19 3.89 13.68
N TYR A 343 -3.03 2.69 14.20
CA TYR A 343 -1.79 1.94 14.09
C TYR A 343 -2.04 0.43 14.19
N SER A 344 -1.15 -0.35 13.60
CA SER A 344 -1.11 -1.80 13.84
C SER A 344 -0.42 -2.13 15.16
N ASP A 345 -0.67 -3.34 15.65
CA ASP A 345 -0.07 -3.88 16.87
C ASP A 345 1.46 -3.92 16.79
N GLY A 346 2.05 -4.20 15.63
CA GLY A 346 3.50 -4.18 15.44
C GLY A 346 4.19 -2.84 15.79
N LEU A 347 3.43 -1.73 15.87
CA LEU A 347 3.95 -0.45 16.36
C LEU A 347 4.09 -0.39 17.88
N VAL A 348 3.20 -1.05 18.62
CA VAL A 348 3.04 -0.88 20.08
C VAL A 348 3.38 -2.14 20.88
N GLU A 349 3.31 -3.31 20.24
CA GLU A 349 3.70 -4.58 20.82
C GLU A 349 5.18 -4.85 20.53
N SER A 350 5.93 -5.15 21.58
CA SER A 350 7.34 -5.53 21.49
C SER A 350 7.58 -6.78 22.33
N ARG A 351 8.52 -7.65 21.90
CA ARG A 351 8.79 -8.91 22.60
C ARG A 351 9.18 -8.65 24.06
N GLY A 352 8.29 -9.00 24.98
CA GLY A 352 8.51 -8.86 26.42
C GLY A 352 8.09 -7.51 27.04
N GLU A 353 7.43 -6.64 26.29
CA GLU A 353 6.81 -5.42 26.80
C GLU A 353 5.28 -5.46 26.66
N ASP A 354 4.59 -4.86 27.63
CA ASP A 354 3.14 -4.73 27.63
C ASP A 354 2.69 -3.64 26.63
N ILE A 355 1.57 -3.86 25.94
CA ILE A 355 0.99 -2.92 24.97
C ILE A 355 0.78 -1.53 25.57
N ASP A 356 0.40 -1.45 26.85
CA ASP A 356 0.20 -0.19 27.58
C ASP A 356 1.49 0.66 27.70
N VAL A 357 2.66 0.02 27.66
CA VAL A 357 3.95 0.71 27.63
C VAL A 357 4.16 1.34 26.24
N GLY A 358 3.91 0.58 25.18
CA GLY A 358 3.98 1.04 23.80
C GLY A 358 3.04 2.23 23.54
N LEU A 359 1.79 2.13 23.99
CA LEU A 359 0.79 3.21 23.88
C LEU A 359 1.23 4.49 24.57
N ARG A 360 1.80 4.40 25.78
CA ARG A 360 2.32 5.59 26.49
C ARG A 360 3.50 6.23 25.77
N ARG A 361 4.39 5.43 25.17
CA ARG A 361 5.52 5.93 24.38
C ARG A 361 5.03 6.63 23.11
N LEU A 362 4.10 6.02 22.38
CA LEU A 362 3.48 6.60 21.19
C LEU A 362 2.75 7.90 21.54
N GLY A 363 1.94 7.90 22.60
CA GLY A 363 1.28 9.10 23.12
C GLY A 363 2.27 10.22 23.45
N ALA A 364 3.37 9.91 24.15
CA ALA A 364 4.40 10.90 24.48
C ALA A 364 5.12 11.47 23.24
N ALA A 365 5.34 10.66 22.20
CA ALA A 365 5.91 11.11 20.94
C ALA A 365 4.96 12.05 20.17
N LEU A 366 3.65 11.79 20.28
CA LEU A 366 2.60 12.55 19.61
C LEU A 366 2.11 13.80 20.36
N ALA A 367 2.35 13.89 21.68
CA ALA A 367 1.97 15.01 22.55
C ALA A 367 2.79 16.30 22.33
N ARG A 368 2.83 16.78 21.08
CA ARG A 368 3.55 17.99 20.66
C ARG A 368 2.60 18.93 19.90
N PRO A 369 1.97 19.89 20.61
CA PRO A 369 1.09 20.87 20.00
C PRO A 369 1.76 21.63 18.85
N GLY A 370 1.05 21.79 17.73
CA GLY A 370 1.52 22.58 16.59
C GLY A 370 2.65 21.98 15.73
N ALA A 371 3.18 20.80 16.07
CA ALA A 371 4.18 20.13 15.23
C ALA A 371 3.56 19.63 13.91
N ALA A 372 4.33 19.61 12.81
CA ALA A 372 3.87 19.02 11.56
C ALA A 372 3.61 17.51 11.71
N LEU A 373 2.63 16.97 10.97
CA LEU A 373 2.29 15.54 11.05
C LEU A 373 3.45 14.63 10.61
N GLU A 374 4.23 15.04 9.61
CA GLU A 374 5.40 14.28 9.16
C GLU A 374 6.48 14.15 10.25
N ASP A 375 6.69 15.21 11.04
CA ASP A 375 7.63 15.18 12.16
C ASP A 375 7.10 14.31 13.31
N LEU A 376 5.77 14.33 13.54
CA LEU A 376 5.10 13.45 14.50
C LEU A 376 5.27 11.99 14.12
N CYS A 377 5.04 11.63 12.84
CA CYS A 377 5.28 10.30 12.31
C CYS A 377 6.74 9.87 12.51
N SER A 378 7.71 10.68 12.08
CA SER A 378 9.13 10.32 12.20
C SER A 378 9.53 10.09 13.66
N ARG A 379 9.09 10.95 14.59
CA ARG A 379 9.36 10.77 16.03
C ARG A 379 8.69 9.53 16.61
N ALA A 380 7.44 9.25 16.22
CA ALA A 380 6.75 8.05 16.67
C ALA A 380 7.53 6.79 16.22
N MET A 381 7.95 6.75 14.96
CA MET A 381 8.78 5.66 14.45
C MET A 381 10.12 5.56 15.20
N GLU A 382 10.85 6.66 15.40
CA GLU A 382 12.13 6.67 16.12
C GLU A 382 12.00 6.22 17.57
N ALA A 383 10.95 6.67 18.28
CA ALA A 383 10.71 6.31 19.68
C ALA A 383 10.42 4.81 19.89
N LEU A 384 9.98 4.13 18.83
CA LEU A 384 9.56 2.73 18.84
C LEU A 384 10.56 1.80 18.13
N SER A 385 11.56 2.35 17.42
CA SER A 385 12.56 1.60 16.62
C SER A 385 13.75 1.05 17.42
N ALA A 386 13.62 0.80 18.73
CA ALA A 386 14.74 0.28 19.52
C ALA A 386 15.18 -1.14 19.12
N GLN A 387 14.32 -1.89 18.40
CA GLN A 387 14.57 -3.21 17.83
C GLN A 387 13.93 -3.30 16.44
N ALA A 388 14.41 -4.22 15.58
CA ALA A 388 13.75 -4.49 14.31
C ALA A 388 12.31 -4.99 14.56
N PRO A 389 11.30 -4.49 13.83
CA PRO A 389 9.91 -4.90 14.03
C PRO A 389 9.76 -6.41 13.86
N ALA A 390 9.11 -7.05 14.84
CA ALA A 390 8.77 -8.47 14.74
C ALA A 390 7.61 -8.70 13.77
N ASP A 391 6.78 -7.67 13.55
CA ASP A 391 5.64 -7.64 12.65
C ASP A 391 5.63 -6.34 11.83
N ASP A 392 4.69 -6.22 10.91
CA ASP A 392 4.48 -5.00 10.13
C ASP A 392 4.10 -3.84 11.02
N VAL A 393 4.52 -2.65 10.60
CA VAL A 393 4.25 -1.41 11.31
C VAL A 393 3.52 -0.46 10.39
N THR A 394 2.27 -0.19 10.72
CA THR A 394 1.43 0.83 10.09
C THR A 394 1.12 1.93 11.09
N LEU A 395 1.30 3.18 10.66
CA LEU A 395 0.88 4.36 11.41
C LEU A 395 0.17 5.33 10.46
N LEU A 396 -1.07 5.67 10.78
CA LEU A 396 -1.88 6.68 10.10
C LEU A 396 -2.23 7.78 11.10
N LEU A 397 -1.70 8.98 10.88
CA LEU A 397 -2.03 10.18 11.64
C LEU A 397 -3.00 11.05 10.84
N ALA A 398 -4.10 11.45 11.46
CA ALA A 398 -5.09 12.36 10.89
C ALA A 398 -5.32 13.54 11.84
N ARG A 399 -4.93 14.76 11.42
CA ARG A 399 -5.26 15.99 12.16
C ARG A 399 -6.58 16.55 11.68
N THR A 400 -7.54 16.69 12.57
CA THR A 400 -8.87 17.22 12.28
C THR A 400 -8.82 18.69 11.87
N ARG A 401 -9.65 19.03 10.88
CA ARG A 401 -9.95 20.38 10.44
C ARG A 401 -11.45 20.60 10.56
N ALA A 402 -11.88 21.83 10.84
CA ALA A 402 -13.29 22.18 10.81
C ALA A 402 -13.62 22.87 9.49
N LEU A 403 -14.79 22.56 8.92
CA LEU A 403 -15.26 23.30 7.77
C LEU A 403 -15.73 24.69 8.23
N PRO A 404 -15.27 25.80 7.61
CA PRO A 404 -15.66 27.13 8.04
C PRO A 404 -17.17 27.34 7.94
N PRO A 405 -17.81 28.07 8.88
CA PRO A 405 -19.25 28.37 8.80
C PRO A 405 -19.65 29.06 7.49
N ALA A 406 -18.75 29.83 6.87
CA ALA A 406 -18.99 30.47 5.57
C ALA A 406 -19.15 29.47 4.39
N GLN A 407 -18.88 28.18 4.61
CA GLN A 407 -19.03 27.11 3.63
C GLN A 407 -20.21 26.18 3.93
N VAL A 408 -20.95 26.42 5.02
CA VAL A 408 -22.08 25.58 5.44
C VAL A 408 -23.28 26.45 5.75
N ALA A 409 -24.41 26.10 5.17
CA ALA A 409 -25.70 26.70 5.52
C ALA A 409 -26.66 25.59 5.94
N SER A 410 -27.36 25.76 7.06
CA SER A 410 -28.24 24.75 7.64
C SER A 410 -29.52 25.40 8.14
N TRP A 411 -30.66 24.82 7.81
CA TRP A 411 -31.97 25.31 8.20
C TRP A 411 -32.85 24.16 8.69
N ASP A 412 -33.47 24.35 9.85
CA ASP A 412 -34.54 23.47 10.32
C ASP A 412 -35.86 23.88 9.66
N LEU A 413 -36.56 22.90 9.10
CA LEU A 413 -37.75 23.08 8.28
C LEU A 413 -38.97 22.46 8.99
N PRO A 414 -40.10 23.17 9.05
CA PRO A 414 -41.36 22.57 9.46
C PRO A 414 -41.75 21.40 8.55
N ASP A 415 -42.28 20.34 9.15
CA ASP A 415 -42.73 19.11 8.47
C ASP A 415 -44.10 19.32 7.79
N GLU A 416 -44.15 20.28 6.88
CA GLU A 416 -45.35 20.66 6.13
C GLU A 416 -44.98 20.92 4.67
N LEU A 417 -45.77 20.38 3.72
CA LEU A 417 -45.49 20.55 2.28
C LEU A 417 -45.44 22.02 1.82
N VAL A 418 -46.09 22.93 2.55
CA VAL A 418 -46.04 24.38 2.29
C VAL A 418 -44.63 24.97 2.49
N THR A 419 -43.73 24.25 3.17
CA THR A 419 -42.34 24.64 3.41
C THR A 419 -41.43 24.46 2.19
N VAL A 420 -41.80 23.63 1.20
CA VAL A 420 -40.92 23.32 0.06
C VAL A 420 -40.51 24.57 -0.76
N PRO A 421 -41.42 25.52 -1.10
CA PRO A 421 -41.02 26.78 -1.74
C PRO A 421 -40.10 27.63 -0.88
N MET A 422 -40.26 27.62 0.44
CA MET A 422 -39.37 28.32 1.37
C MET A 422 -37.96 27.71 1.33
N ALA A 423 -37.86 26.39 1.40
CA ALA A 423 -36.59 25.66 1.33
C ALA A 423 -35.81 25.97 0.05
N ARG A 424 -36.50 25.98 -1.11
CA ARG A 424 -35.92 26.40 -2.39
C ARG A 424 -35.38 27.83 -2.34
N ARG A 425 -36.18 28.77 -1.82
CA ARG A 425 -35.78 30.17 -1.72
C ARG A 425 -34.55 30.35 -0.83
N LEU A 426 -34.51 29.67 0.32
CA LEU A 426 -33.35 29.68 1.23
C LEU A 426 -32.09 29.19 0.52
N ALA A 427 -32.18 28.06 -0.19
CA ALA A 427 -31.08 27.52 -0.98
C ALA A 427 -30.62 28.48 -2.09
N ALA A 428 -31.56 29.07 -2.84
CA ALA A 428 -31.25 30.01 -3.93
C ALA A 428 -30.58 31.30 -3.43
N CYS A 429 -31.04 31.84 -2.30
CA CYS A 429 -30.40 32.99 -1.64
C CYS A 429 -28.97 32.64 -1.24
N GLN A 430 -28.76 31.48 -0.60
CA GLN A 430 -27.42 31.07 -0.17
C GLN A 430 -26.46 30.87 -1.36
N LEU A 431 -26.95 30.34 -2.48
CA LEU A 431 -26.14 30.18 -3.68
C LEU A 431 -25.76 31.53 -4.29
N HIS A 432 -26.63 32.54 -4.26
CA HIS A 432 -26.26 33.90 -4.65
C HIS A 432 -25.20 34.48 -3.72
N GLU A 433 -25.34 34.30 -2.40
CA GLU A 433 -24.32 34.74 -1.43
C GLU A 433 -22.96 34.07 -1.66
N TRP A 434 -22.95 32.83 -2.15
CA TRP A 434 -21.73 32.10 -2.48
C TRP A 434 -21.21 32.34 -3.91
N GLY A 435 -21.91 33.13 -4.74
CA GLY A 435 -21.55 33.38 -6.14
C GLY A 435 -21.69 32.12 -7.03
N LEU A 436 -22.69 31.30 -6.74
CA LEU A 436 -22.99 30.03 -7.44
C LEU A 436 -24.32 30.11 -8.22
N GLU A 437 -24.60 31.28 -8.81
CA GLU A 437 -25.80 31.53 -9.61
C GLU A 437 -26.06 30.49 -10.71
N PRO A 438 -25.03 29.94 -11.42
CA PRO A 438 -25.24 28.91 -12.43
C PRO A 438 -25.88 27.62 -11.90
N LEU A 439 -25.74 27.33 -10.59
CA LEU A 439 -26.26 26.10 -9.97
C LEU A 439 -27.68 26.26 -9.43
N VAL A 440 -28.22 27.48 -9.34
CA VAL A 440 -29.49 27.77 -8.65
C VAL A 440 -30.64 26.92 -9.16
N ALA A 441 -30.87 26.87 -10.48
CA ALA A 441 -32.00 26.13 -11.06
C ALA A 441 -31.95 24.61 -10.78
N VAL A 442 -30.75 24.03 -10.84
CA VAL A 442 -30.53 22.59 -10.57
C VAL A 442 -30.72 22.30 -9.09
N VAL A 443 -30.11 23.11 -8.21
CA VAL A 443 -30.20 22.91 -6.76
C VAL A 443 -31.61 23.15 -6.25
N GLU A 444 -32.36 24.12 -6.79
CA GLU A 444 -33.77 24.29 -6.43
C GLU A 444 -34.60 23.03 -6.73
N SER A 445 -34.32 22.37 -7.86
CA SER A 445 -34.99 21.13 -8.26
C SER A 445 -34.60 19.98 -7.32
N LEU A 446 -33.31 19.84 -6.98
CA LEU A 446 -32.84 18.87 -5.99
C LEU A 446 -33.47 19.08 -4.62
N VAL A 447 -33.44 20.31 -4.10
CA VAL A 447 -34.04 20.68 -2.81
C VAL A 447 -35.54 20.40 -2.82
N SER A 448 -36.23 20.73 -3.92
CA SER A 448 -37.67 20.46 -4.06
C SER A 448 -37.97 18.97 -3.88
N GLU A 449 -37.24 18.10 -4.60
CA GLU A 449 -37.46 16.66 -4.53
C GLU A 449 -37.04 16.09 -3.18
N LEU A 450 -35.85 16.43 -2.67
CA LEU A 450 -35.32 15.88 -1.42
C LEU A 450 -36.18 16.27 -0.21
N VAL A 451 -36.57 17.54 -0.09
CA VAL A 451 -37.42 18.02 1.01
C VAL A 451 -38.83 17.45 0.89
N THR A 452 -39.39 17.37 -0.32
CA THR A 452 -40.70 16.72 -0.51
C THR A 452 -40.66 15.24 -0.10
N ASN A 453 -39.58 14.54 -0.42
CA ASN A 453 -39.41 13.13 -0.05
C ASN A 453 -39.31 12.96 1.48
N ALA A 454 -38.57 13.85 2.16
CA ALA A 454 -38.47 13.86 3.61
C ALA A 454 -39.82 14.10 4.28
N ILE A 455 -40.61 15.07 3.80
CA ILE A 455 -41.96 15.36 4.35
C ILE A 455 -42.94 14.21 4.10
N ARG A 456 -42.86 13.53 2.95
CA ARG A 456 -43.83 12.48 2.59
C ARG A 456 -43.50 11.11 3.17
N HIS A 457 -42.23 10.83 3.40
CA HIS A 457 -41.72 9.48 3.69
C HIS A 457 -40.70 9.42 4.83
N GLY A 458 -40.39 10.56 5.43
CA GLY A 458 -39.60 10.66 6.65
C GLY A 458 -40.45 11.08 7.84
N ASP A 459 -39.77 11.39 8.94
CA ASP A 459 -40.36 11.89 10.17
C ASP A 459 -39.61 13.17 10.60
N GLY A 460 -40.32 14.17 11.13
CA GLY A 460 -39.71 15.40 11.62
C GLY A 460 -38.83 15.20 12.88
N PRO A 461 -37.92 16.15 13.18
CA PRO A 461 -37.64 17.38 12.45
C PRO A 461 -36.85 17.17 11.15
N ILE A 462 -37.17 17.98 10.12
CA ILE A 462 -36.47 17.98 8.83
C ILE A 462 -35.43 19.09 8.83
N ARG A 463 -34.22 18.79 8.35
CA ARG A 463 -33.15 19.79 8.21
C ARG A 463 -32.56 19.75 6.82
N LEU A 464 -32.51 20.92 6.18
CA LEU A 464 -31.81 21.15 4.92
C LEU A 464 -30.44 21.73 5.20
N ARG A 465 -29.40 21.16 4.60
CA ARG A 465 -28.03 21.66 4.70
C ARG A 465 -27.39 21.75 3.31
N LEU A 466 -26.70 22.85 3.05
CA LEU A 466 -25.83 23.02 1.90
C LEU A 466 -24.38 23.12 2.38
N ILE A 467 -23.48 22.39 1.72
CA ILE A 467 -22.05 22.34 2.05
C ILE A 467 -21.26 22.66 0.78
N ARG A 468 -20.41 23.68 0.82
CA ARG A 468 -19.57 24.13 -0.30
C ARG A 468 -18.09 23.82 -0.02
N HIS A 469 -17.59 22.76 -0.66
CA HIS A 469 -16.17 22.38 -0.60
C HIS A 469 -15.59 22.22 -2.01
N ARG A 470 -15.14 21.01 -2.41
CA ARG A 470 -14.74 20.67 -3.80
C ARG A 470 -15.95 20.54 -4.73
N VAL A 471 -17.07 20.13 -4.14
CA VAL A 471 -18.40 20.03 -4.73
C VAL A 471 -19.38 20.79 -3.85
N LEU A 472 -20.54 21.10 -4.39
CA LEU A 472 -21.69 21.54 -3.60
C LEU A 472 -22.52 20.31 -3.22
N THR A 473 -22.62 20.01 -1.93
CA THR A 473 -23.48 18.94 -1.41
C THR A 473 -24.76 19.54 -0.85
N CYS A 474 -25.91 19.01 -1.27
CA CYS A 474 -27.21 19.28 -0.68
C CYS A 474 -27.63 18.06 0.14
N GLU A 475 -27.88 18.25 1.43
CA GLU A 475 -28.30 17.22 2.36
C GLU A 475 -29.66 17.54 2.96
N VAL A 476 -30.54 16.56 3.02
CA VAL A 476 -31.80 16.64 3.78
C VAL A 476 -31.81 15.50 4.78
N SER A 477 -31.91 15.84 6.06
CA SER A 477 -32.02 14.86 7.14
C SER A 477 -33.42 14.83 7.74
N ASP A 478 -33.86 13.63 8.12
CA ASP A 478 -35.11 13.36 8.83
C ASP A 478 -34.87 12.25 9.86
N THR A 479 -35.83 12.01 10.76
CA THR A 479 -35.67 11.05 11.88
C THR A 479 -36.07 9.62 11.54
N SER A 480 -36.47 9.35 10.29
CA SER A 480 -36.86 8.00 9.89
C SER A 480 -35.64 7.13 9.59
N THR A 481 -35.76 5.83 9.89
CA THR A 481 -34.69 4.84 9.66
C THR A 481 -34.79 4.14 8.29
N GLY A 482 -35.88 4.38 7.55
CA GLY A 482 -36.13 3.70 6.27
C GLY A 482 -35.31 4.27 5.11
N ARG A 483 -34.45 3.45 4.50
CA ARG A 483 -33.69 3.86 3.30
C ARG A 483 -34.62 4.24 2.13
N PRO A 484 -34.35 5.35 1.42
CA PRO A 484 -35.11 5.70 0.22
C PRO A 484 -35.00 4.62 -0.84
N ARG A 485 -36.12 4.20 -1.44
CA ARG A 485 -36.14 3.24 -2.54
C ARG A 485 -36.53 3.93 -3.83
N THR A 486 -35.68 3.82 -4.85
CA THR A 486 -36.03 4.24 -6.21
C THR A 486 -37.19 3.38 -6.70
N ARG A 487 -38.30 4.03 -7.04
CA ARG A 487 -39.43 3.37 -7.72
C ARG A 487 -39.23 3.49 -9.23
N HIS A 488 -39.76 2.54 -9.99
CA HIS A 488 -39.87 2.61 -11.44
C HIS A 488 -41.34 2.93 -11.79
N PRO A 489 -41.78 4.18 -11.64
CA PRO A 489 -43.15 4.57 -11.94
C PRO A 489 -43.48 4.35 -13.41
N GLY A 490 -44.71 3.90 -13.70
CA GLY A 490 -45.22 3.80 -15.06
C GLY A 490 -45.39 5.17 -15.72
N ASP A 491 -45.67 5.18 -17.02
CA ASP A 491 -45.79 6.42 -17.80
C ASP A 491 -46.86 7.39 -17.25
N LEU A 492 -47.89 6.86 -16.59
CA LEU A 492 -49.03 7.61 -16.02
C LEU A 492 -48.92 7.89 -14.51
N ASP A 493 -47.87 7.41 -13.84
CA ASP A 493 -47.71 7.62 -12.40
C ASP A 493 -47.21 9.04 -12.10
N GLU A 494 -47.99 9.80 -11.35
CA GLU A 494 -47.67 11.18 -10.91
C GLU A 494 -46.63 11.25 -9.78
N HIS A 495 -46.30 10.10 -9.17
CA HIS A 495 -45.43 10.01 -7.99
C HIS A 495 -44.30 8.99 -8.21
N GLY A 496 -43.21 9.09 -7.45
CA GLY A 496 -42.11 8.10 -7.46
C GLY A 496 -40.97 8.39 -8.44
N ARG A 497 -40.98 9.56 -9.11
CA ARG A 497 -39.90 9.99 -10.03
C ARG A 497 -38.80 10.81 -9.34
N GLY A 498 -38.99 11.25 -8.10
CA GLY A 498 -38.09 12.21 -7.43
C GLY A 498 -36.64 11.74 -7.31
N LEU A 499 -36.41 10.52 -6.82
CA LEU A 499 -35.05 9.96 -6.73
C LEU A 499 -34.41 9.73 -8.11
N HIS A 500 -35.22 9.47 -9.15
CA HIS A 500 -34.71 9.35 -10.52
C HIS A 500 -34.28 10.71 -11.07
N LEU A 501 -35.04 11.78 -10.78
CA LEU A 501 -34.65 13.16 -11.13
C LEU A 501 -33.38 13.58 -10.39
N VAL A 502 -33.30 13.30 -9.09
CA VAL A 502 -32.09 13.55 -8.28
C VAL A 502 -30.88 12.87 -8.91
N GLY A 503 -30.99 11.57 -9.24
CA GLY A 503 -29.90 10.82 -9.87
C GLY A 503 -29.46 11.38 -11.24
N ARG A 504 -30.39 11.93 -12.03
CA ARG A 504 -30.08 12.54 -13.34
C ARG A 504 -29.47 13.94 -13.23
N LEU A 505 -29.86 14.69 -12.22
CA LEU A 505 -29.41 16.06 -12.01
C LEU A 505 -28.11 16.11 -11.21
N SER A 506 -27.83 15.11 -10.38
CA SER A 506 -26.64 15.03 -9.52
C SER A 506 -25.45 14.32 -10.17
N ARG A 507 -24.24 14.74 -9.79
CA ARG A 507 -23.01 13.98 -10.08
C ARG A 507 -22.99 12.67 -9.29
N ARG A 508 -23.33 12.75 -8.00
CA ARG A 508 -23.51 11.64 -7.09
C ARG A 508 -24.70 11.94 -6.20
N CYS A 509 -25.42 10.90 -5.81
CA CYS A 509 -26.44 10.99 -4.79
C CYS A 509 -26.46 9.70 -3.99
N GLY A 510 -26.93 9.78 -2.76
CA GLY A 510 -27.02 8.64 -1.87
C GLY A 510 -27.87 8.91 -0.66
N SER A 511 -27.88 7.93 0.23
CA SER A 511 -28.50 8.05 1.55
C SER A 511 -27.63 7.35 2.57
N ARG A 512 -27.52 7.94 3.76
CA ARG A 512 -26.82 7.35 4.90
C ARG A 512 -27.72 7.30 6.11
N SER A 513 -27.53 6.25 6.91
CA SER A 513 -28.12 6.16 8.24
C SER A 513 -27.27 7.00 9.22
N VAL A 514 -27.93 7.68 10.14
CA VAL A 514 -27.31 8.36 11.29
C VAL A 514 -28.04 7.90 12.55
N THR A 515 -27.45 8.08 13.73
CA THR A 515 -27.97 7.55 15.00
C THR A 515 -29.46 7.84 15.22
N ASP A 516 -29.91 9.04 14.88
CA ASP A 516 -31.28 9.51 15.10
C ASP A 516 -32.09 9.66 13.80
N GLY A 517 -31.72 8.97 12.72
CA GLY A 517 -32.48 9.00 11.47
C GLY A 517 -31.67 8.72 10.21
N LYS A 518 -31.94 9.48 9.16
CA LYS A 518 -31.23 9.34 7.88
C LYS A 518 -30.92 10.69 7.25
N VAL A 519 -29.93 10.69 6.37
CA VAL A 519 -29.61 11.82 5.51
C VAL A 519 -29.66 11.36 4.06
N VAL A 520 -30.41 12.06 3.22
CA VAL A 520 -30.39 11.90 1.76
C VAL A 520 -29.63 13.07 1.17
N TRP A 521 -28.68 12.78 0.28
CA TRP A 521 -27.76 13.79 -0.22
C TRP A 521 -27.58 13.71 -1.73
N ALA A 522 -27.24 14.86 -2.33
CA ALA A 522 -26.93 15.00 -3.74
C ALA A 522 -25.80 16.01 -3.95
N GLU A 523 -24.91 15.73 -4.90
CA GLU A 523 -23.72 16.55 -5.19
C GLU A 523 -23.78 17.19 -6.57
N GLN A 524 -23.26 18.41 -6.66
CA GLN A 524 -23.05 19.18 -7.88
C GLN A 524 -21.58 19.60 -8.00
N ASP A 525 -21.06 19.55 -9.23
CA ASP A 525 -19.77 20.15 -9.53
C ASP A 525 -19.84 21.67 -9.35
N LEU A 526 -18.81 22.22 -8.71
CA LEU A 526 -18.68 23.67 -8.66
C LEU A 526 -18.26 24.20 -10.04
N PRO A 527 -18.83 25.33 -10.49
CA PRO A 527 -18.40 25.95 -11.74
C PRO A 527 -16.90 26.26 -11.66
N SER A 528 -16.15 25.84 -12.68
CA SER A 528 -14.73 26.18 -12.75
C SER A 528 -14.57 27.70 -12.76
N PRO A 529 -13.63 28.26 -11.98
CA PRO A 529 -13.34 29.69 -12.06
C PRO A 529 -12.97 30.00 -13.51
N ALA A 530 -13.72 30.90 -14.15
CA ALA A 530 -13.48 31.29 -15.53
C ALA A 530 -12.04 31.84 -15.65
N GLY A 531 -11.11 31.03 -16.19
CA GLY A 531 -9.71 31.44 -16.38
C GLY A 531 -8.62 30.37 -16.21
N ALA A 532 -8.90 29.16 -15.73
CA ALA A 532 -7.88 28.10 -15.68
C ALA A 532 -8.00 27.15 -16.88
N ARG A 533 -7.40 27.52 -18.02
CA ARG A 533 -7.03 26.61 -19.10
C ARG A 533 -5.56 26.81 -19.45
#